data_AF-A0A6G3S237-F1
#
_entry.id   AF-A0A6G3S237-F1
#
_cell.length_a   1.000
_cell.length_b   1.000
_cell.length_c   1.000
_cell.angle_alpha   90.00
_cell.angle_beta   90.00
_cell.angle_gamma   90.00
#
_symmetry.space_group_name_H-M   'P 1'
#
loop_
_entity.id
_entity.type
_entity.pdbx_description
1 polymer ?
#
loop_
_entity_poly.entity_id
_entity_poly.type
_entity_poly.pdbx_seq_one_letter_code
_entity_poly.pdbx_strand_id
1 'polypeptide(L)'
;GLRAEAPLANRVLPDGSTDPWLADAAARQRKVVAQWQGAHEIPHLGHDPGPDDLDVPLPGPPGPRAAWPVEDRLADDGVLVWRIPLPGAVREELTLIRRGDEIVVGAGPFRRIVALPSAPRRCTVAGAGLVDGELCVRFAPDPELWPQTR
;
A
#
# COMPACT_ATOMS: atom_id res chain seq x y z
N GLY A 1 -10.65 -2.30 -2.14
CA GLY A 1 -9.59 -1.83 -1.24
C GLY A 1 -10.05 -0.52 -0.66
N LEU A 2 -10.05 -0.42 0.66
CA LEU A 2 -10.23 0.84 1.38
C LEU A 2 -8.85 1.51 1.50
N ARG A 3 -8.81 2.84 1.59
CA ARG A 3 -7.59 3.57 1.92
C ARG A 3 -7.44 3.58 3.45
N ALA A 4 -6.26 3.22 3.96
CA ALA A 4 -5.90 3.57 5.34
C ALA A 4 -5.47 5.04 5.37
N GLU A 5 -5.89 5.80 6.38
CA GLU A 5 -5.59 7.22 6.52
C GLU A 5 -4.23 7.43 7.18
N ALA A 6 -4.14 7.16 8.49
CA ALA A 6 -2.93 7.18 9.28
C ALA A 6 -2.97 6.06 10.34
N PRO A 7 -1.82 5.46 10.72
CA PRO A 7 -1.76 4.54 11.84
C PRO A 7 -1.81 5.30 13.17
N LEU A 8 -2.47 4.72 14.17
CA LEU A 8 -2.51 5.25 15.54
C LEU A 8 -1.56 4.45 16.43
N ALA A 9 -0.56 5.12 17.00
CA ALA A 9 0.30 4.55 18.03
C ALA A 9 -0.34 4.80 19.40
N ASN A 10 -1.09 3.82 19.90
CA ASN A 10 -1.80 3.95 21.18
C ASN A 10 -0.88 3.72 22.38
N ARG A 11 -1.05 4.51 23.45
CA ARG A 11 -0.32 4.44 24.72
C ARG A 11 1.20 4.52 24.52
N VAL A 12 1.68 5.57 23.86
CA VAL A 12 3.12 5.88 23.74
C VAL A 12 3.69 6.25 25.10
N LEU A 13 4.71 5.51 25.55
CA LEU A 13 5.37 5.71 26.83
C LEU A 13 6.18 7.02 26.83
N PRO A 14 6.22 7.75 27.96
CA PRO A 14 6.95 9.00 28.04
C PRO A 14 8.46 8.81 27.89
N ASP A 15 9.10 9.73 27.17
CA ASP A 15 10.55 9.80 27.06
C ASP A 15 11.20 10.44 28.30
N GLY A 16 12.51 10.22 28.46
CA GLY A 16 13.30 10.89 29.50
C GLY A 16 13.15 10.34 30.91
N SER A 17 12.47 9.20 31.10
CA SER A 17 12.43 8.49 32.39
C SER A 17 13.83 8.14 32.90
N THR A 18 14.04 8.32 34.21
CA THR A 18 15.23 7.83 34.93
C THR A 18 15.12 6.36 35.33
N ASP A 19 13.92 5.76 35.27
CA ASP A 19 13.73 4.32 35.47
C ASP A 19 14.28 3.55 34.25
N PRO A 20 15.27 2.64 34.44
CA PRO A 20 15.93 1.96 33.32
C PRO A 20 14.99 1.09 32.48
N TRP A 21 13.98 0.47 33.10
CA TRP A 21 13.04 -0.41 32.40
C TRP A 21 12.09 0.40 31.52
N LEU A 22 11.54 1.51 32.03
CA LEU A 22 10.65 2.39 31.28
C LEU A 22 11.39 3.09 30.13
N ALA A 23 12.64 3.52 30.35
CA ALA A 23 13.47 4.11 29.30
C ALA A 23 13.75 3.14 28.14
N ASP A 24 14.08 1.88 28.46
CA ASP A 24 14.29 0.79 27.49
C ASP A 24 12.98 0.38 26.78
N ALA A 25 11.85 0.36 27.49
CA ALA A 25 10.53 0.12 26.91
C ALA A 25 10.10 1.22 25.94
N ALA A 26 10.25 2.50 26.31
CA ALA A 26 9.95 3.65 25.46
C ALA A 26 10.85 3.66 24.21
N ALA A 27 12.16 3.39 24.36
CA ALA A 27 13.09 3.29 23.24
C ALA A 27 12.72 2.17 22.25
N ARG A 28 12.32 0.98 22.75
CA ARG A 28 11.77 -0.10 21.91
C ARG A 28 10.49 0.32 21.19
N GLN A 29 9.56 0.97 21.89
CA GLN A 29 8.29 1.40 21.30
C GLN A 29 8.52 2.43 20.18
N ARG A 30 9.34 3.46 20.42
CA ARG A 30 9.71 4.44 19.38
C ARG A 30 10.38 3.79 18.17
N LYS A 31 11.21 2.76 18.35
CA LYS A 31 11.79 1.99 17.24
C LYS A 31 10.73 1.25 16.40
N VAL A 32 9.60 0.86 16.99
CA VAL A 32 8.46 0.29 16.26
C VAL A 32 7.64 1.38 15.58
N VAL A 33 7.28 2.45 16.29
CA VAL A 33 6.48 3.56 15.74
C VAL A 33 7.19 4.22 14.56
N ALA A 34 8.51 4.42 14.63
CA ALA A 34 9.32 4.99 13.55
C ALA A 34 9.38 4.16 12.25
N GLN A 35 8.86 2.92 12.23
CA GLN A 35 8.69 2.13 11.01
C GLN A 35 7.44 2.55 10.20
N TRP A 36 6.55 3.34 10.80
CA TRP A 36 5.30 3.78 10.21
C TRP A 36 5.35 5.26 9.81
N GLN A 37 4.98 5.55 8.58
CA GLN A 37 4.90 6.92 8.07
C GLN A 37 3.64 7.61 8.62
N GLY A 38 3.79 8.81 9.16
CA GLY A 38 2.67 9.65 9.61
C GLY A 38 1.84 9.06 10.75
N ALA A 39 2.45 8.28 11.64
CA ALA A 39 1.76 7.77 12.82
C ALA A 39 1.32 8.92 13.75
N HIS A 40 0.08 8.87 14.22
CA HIS A 40 -0.41 9.76 15.27
C HIS A 40 -0.21 9.08 16.63
N GLU A 41 0.56 9.72 17.50
CA GLU A 41 0.96 9.19 18.82
C GLU A 41 -0.02 9.64 19.90
N ILE A 42 -0.66 8.68 20.58
CA ILE A 42 -1.54 8.91 21.71
C ILE A 42 -0.76 8.56 22.99
N PRO A 43 -0.45 9.53 23.87
CA PRO A 43 0.44 9.30 25.00
C PRO A 43 -0.17 8.38 26.07
N HIS A 44 0.69 7.68 26.81
CA HIS A 44 0.30 6.92 27.98
C HIS A 44 0.11 7.85 29.19
N LEU A 45 -1.14 8.06 29.61
CA LEU A 45 -1.51 9.05 30.64
C LEU A 45 -1.04 8.72 32.07
N GLY A 46 -0.69 7.45 32.33
CA GLY A 46 -0.26 6.98 33.65
C GLY A 46 -1.42 6.56 34.57
N HIS A 47 -2.66 6.76 34.13
CA HIS A 47 -3.89 6.25 34.73
C HIS A 47 -4.76 5.61 33.64
N ASP A 48 -5.86 4.96 34.05
CA ASP A 48 -6.89 4.53 33.10
C ASP A 48 -7.60 5.76 32.50
N PRO A 49 -7.74 5.84 31.16
CA PRO A 49 -8.39 6.98 30.50
C PRO A 49 -9.91 6.95 30.67
N GLY A 50 -10.49 8.10 31.00
CA GLY A 50 -11.92 8.37 30.86
C GLY A 50 -12.31 8.77 29.42
N PRO A 51 -13.61 9.03 29.16
CA PRO A 51 -14.08 9.43 27.83
C PRO A 51 -13.46 10.75 27.33
N ASP A 52 -13.23 11.69 28.24
CA ASP A 52 -12.67 13.02 27.92
C ASP A 52 -11.16 13.00 27.67
N ASP A 53 -10.48 11.90 28.02
CA ASP A 53 -9.04 11.70 27.81
C ASP A 53 -8.70 11.16 26.40
N LEU A 54 -9.71 10.84 25.59
CA LEU A 54 -9.56 10.21 24.28
C LEU A 54 -9.25 11.24 23.18
N ASP A 55 -8.02 11.78 23.18
CA ASP A 55 -7.49 12.55 22.04
C ASP A 55 -7.17 11.60 20.86
N VAL A 56 -8.23 11.12 20.23
CA VAL A 56 -8.18 10.23 19.06
C VAL A 56 -8.79 10.99 17.87
N PRO A 57 -8.05 11.19 16.77
CA PRO A 57 -8.60 11.86 15.60
C PRO A 57 -9.79 11.05 15.06
N LEU A 58 -10.94 11.72 14.91
CA LEU A 58 -12.11 11.12 14.28
C LEU A 58 -11.77 10.71 12.84
N PRO A 59 -12.22 9.53 12.37
CA PRO A 59 -11.95 9.09 11.01
C PRO A 59 -12.53 10.07 10.00
N GLY A 60 -11.78 10.31 8.92
CA GLY A 60 -12.26 11.14 7.82
C GLY A 60 -13.49 10.53 7.13
N PRO A 61 -14.25 11.33 6.34
CA PRO A 61 -15.22 10.77 5.41
C PRO A 61 -14.49 9.85 4.42
N PRO A 62 -15.07 8.70 4.03
CA PRO A 62 -14.39 7.72 3.21
C PRO A 62 -13.92 8.32 1.88
N GLY A 63 -12.60 8.38 1.71
CA GLY A 63 -11.99 8.93 0.50
C GLY A 63 -12.38 8.15 -0.77
N PRO A 64 -12.29 8.78 -1.96
CA PRO A 64 -12.59 8.12 -3.22
C PRO A 64 -11.69 6.90 -3.42
N ARG A 65 -12.25 5.86 -4.05
CA ARG A 65 -11.50 4.65 -4.41
C ARG A 65 -10.31 5.04 -5.29
N ALA A 66 -9.09 4.79 -4.81
CA ALA A 66 -7.87 5.09 -5.55
C ALA A 66 -7.93 4.50 -6.96
N ALA A 67 -7.82 5.38 -7.96
CA ALA A 67 -7.54 5.00 -9.32
C ALA A 67 -6.05 4.62 -9.41
N TRP A 68 -5.75 3.61 -10.22
CA TRP A 68 -4.39 3.18 -10.48
C TRP A 68 -4.09 3.52 -11.94
N PRO A 69 -3.43 4.65 -12.22
CA PRO A 69 -3.13 5.05 -13.58
C PRO A 69 -2.15 4.07 -14.22
N VAL A 70 -2.21 3.97 -15.54
CA VAL A 70 -1.19 3.30 -16.35
C VAL A 70 -0.20 4.35 -16.79
N GLU A 71 1.06 4.13 -16.46
CA GLU A 71 2.18 4.93 -16.93
C GLU A 71 2.53 4.45 -18.35
N ASP A 72 2.48 5.36 -19.31
CA ASP A 72 2.91 5.08 -20.68
C ASP A 72 4.42 5.27 -20.79
N ARG A 73 5.13 4.17 -21.06
CA ARG A 73 6.58 4.13 -21.29
C ARG A 73 6.91 3.47 -22.63
N LEU A 74 5.99 3.56 -23.60
CA LEU A 74 6.15 2.95 -24.93
C LEU A 74 7.34 3.54 -25.70
N ALA A 75 7.60 4.84 -25.56
CA ALA A 75 8.72 5.51 -26.23
C ALA A 75 10.10 5.13 -25.67
N ASP A 76 10.20 4.88 -24.35
CA ASP A 76 11.48 4.59 -23.69
C ASP A 76 11.78 3.09 -23.62
N ASP A 77 10.78 2.31 -23.16
CA ASP A 77 10.92 0.92 -22.71
C ASP A 77 10.08 -0.05 -23.56
N GLY A 78 9.27 0.43 -24.50
CA GLY A 78 8.35 -0.38 -25.31
C GLY A 78 7.18 -1.00 -24.51
N VAL A 79 6.88 -0.52 -23.30
CA VAL A 79 5.83 -1.09 -22.43
C VAL A 79 4.91 -0.04 -21.80
N LEU A 80 3.74 -0.50 -21.38
CA LEU A 80 2.90 0.19 -20.39
C LEU A 80 3.19 -0.37 -19.00
N VAL A 81 3.20 0.47 -17.96
CA VAL A 81 3.42 0.06 -16.57
C VAL A 81 2.19 0.38 -15.73
N TRP A 82 1.61 -0.63 -15.09
CA TRP A 82 0.50 -0.45 -14.15
C TRP A 82 0.98 -0.66 -12.73
N ARG A 83 0.88 0.38 -11.89
CA ARG A 83 1.33 0.38 -10.50
C ARG A 83 0.16 0.22 -9.54
N ILE A 84 0.25 -0.76 -8.66
CA ILE A 84 -0.81 -1.14 -7.72
C ILE A 84 -0.23 -1.13 -6.30
N PRO A 85 -0.58 -0.17 -5.45
CA PRO A 85 -0.17 -0.16 -4.05
C PRO A 85 -0.71 -1.38 -3.29
N LEU A 86 0.20 -2.16 -2.71
CA LEU A 86 -0.02 -3.33 -1.86
C LEU A 86 0.90 -3.22 -0.60
N PRO A 87 0.72 -2.20 0.24
CA PRO A 87 1.53 -2.03 1.45
C PRO A 87 1.40 -3.25 2.35
N GLY A 88 2.55 -3.75 2.84
CA GLY A 88 2.62 -4.96 3.67
C GLY A 88 2.53 -6.29 2.91
N ALA A 89 2.35 -6.30 1.59
CA ALA A 89 2.48 -7.53 0.81
C ALA A 89 3.95 -8.00 0.77
N VAL A 90 4.15 -9.31 0.74
CA VAL A 90 5.45 -9.96 0.49
C VAL A 90 5.41 -10.72 -0.83
N ARG A 91 6.56 -10.95 -1.45
CA ARG A 91 6.67 -11.51 -2.81
C ARG A 91 6.18 -12.96 -2.87
N GLU A 92 6.45 -13.71 -1.81
CA GLU A 92 6.19 -15.14 -1.64
C GLU A 92 4.69 -15.44 -1.55
N GLU A 93 3.90 -14.46 -1.10
CA GLU A 93 2.44 -14.53 -0.97
C GLU A 93 1.70 -13.83 -2.12
N LEU A 94 2.42 -13.25 -3.08
CA LEU A 94 1.85 -12.52 -4.20
C LEU A 94 1.46 -13.48 -5.34
N THR A 95 0.23 -13.36 -5.82
CA THR A 95 -0.23 -14.05 -7.03
C THR A 95 -0.82 -13.06 -8.03
N LEU A 96 -0.52 -13.25 -9.32
CA LEU A 96 -1.05 -12.42 -10.41
C LEU A 96 -1.48 -13.33 -11.56
N ILE A 97 -2.75 -13.25 -11.95
CA ILE A 97 -3.31 -14.05 -13.06
C ILE A 97 -4.03 -13.11 -14.03
N ARG A 98 -3.74 -13.23 -15.32
CA ARG A 98 -4.43 -12.52 -16.41
C ARG A 98 -5.66 -13.34 -16.87
N ARG A 99 -6.83 -12.71 -17.00
CA ARG A 99 -8.05 -13.36 -17.51
C ARG A 99 -8.92 -12.38 -18.31
N GLY A 100 -9.16 -12.65 -19.60
CA GLY A 100 -10.11 -11.86 -20.41
C GLY A 100 -9.70 -10.38 -20.53
N ASP A 101 -10.39 -9.49 -19.82
CA ASP A 101 -10.08 -8.05 -19.70
C ASP A 101 -9.72 -7.64 -18.25
N GLU A 102 -9.35 -8.62 -17.43
CA GLU A 102 -9.10 -8.48 -15.99
C GLU A 102 -7.72 -9.03 -15.59
N ILE A 103 -7.29 -8.63 -14.39
CA ILE A 103 -6.30 -9.34 -13.60
C ILE A 103 -6.90 -9.78 -12.26
N VAL A 104 -6.46 -10.93 -11.77
CA VAL A 104 -6.67 -11.38 -10.39
C VAL A 104 -5.37 -11.14 -9.64
N VAL A 105 -5.41 -10.25 -8.65
CA VAL A 105 -4.30 -9.97 -7.73
C VAL A 105 -4.62 -10.68 -6.42
N GLY A 106 -3.71 -11.53 -5.94
CA GLY A 106 -3.73 -12.08 -4.60
C GLY A 106 -2.52 -11.61 -3.80
N ALA A 107 -2.73 -11.33 -2.52
CA ALA A 107 -1.68 -11.03 -1.54
C ALA A 107 -2.07 -11.71 -0.22
N GLY A 108 -1.35 -12.79 0.11
CA GLY A 108 -1.66 -13.63 1.27
C GLY A 108 -3.08 -14.20 1.20
N PRO A 109 -3.93 -14.02 2.24
CA PRO A 109 -5.31 -14.50 2.23
C PRO A 109 -6.23 -13.65 1.33
N PHE A 110 -5.81 -12.45 0.92
CA PHE A 110 -6.66 -11.51 0.18
C PHE A 110 -6.58 -11.73 -1.33
N ARG A 111 -7.72 -11.68 -2.02
CA ARG A 111 -7.83 -11.82 -3.48
C ARG A 111 -8.76 -10.76 -4.04
N ARG A 112 -8.41 -10.18 -5.17
CA ARG A 112 -9.13 -9.08 -5.80
C ARG A 112 -9.06 -9.17 -7.32
N ILE A 113 -10.22 -9.25 -7.97
CA ILE A 113 -10.34 -9.10 -9.41
C ILE A 113 -10.38 -7.59 -9.75
N VAL A 114 -9.67 -7.20 -10.80
CA VAL A 114 -9.55 -5.81 -11.25
C VAL A 114 -9.62 -5.77 -12.77
N ALA A 115 -10.62 -5.07 -13.31
CA ALA A 115 -10.70 -4.79 -14.73
C ALA A 115 -9.50 -3.94 -15.18
N LEU A 116 -8.95 -4.26 -16.35
CA LEU A 116 -7.85 -3.51 -16.94
C LEU A 116 -8.33 -2.13 -17.43
N PRO A 117 -7.49 -1.09 -17.25
CA PRO A 117 -7.59 0.15 -18.00
C PRO A 117 -7.53 -0.13 -19.51
N SER A 118 -8.05 0.80 -20.33
CA SER A 118 -8.33 0.56 -21.75
C SER A 118 -7.12 0.11 -22.57
N ALA A 119 -5.93 0.69 -22.35
CA ALA A 119 -4.74 0.35 -23.13
C ALA A 119 -4.22 -1.09 -22.83
N PRO A 120 -3.92 -1.48 -21.57
CA PRO A 120 -3.48 -2.85 -21.24
C PRO A 120 -4.39 -4.01 -21.67
N ARG A 121 -5.65 -3.78 -22.06
CA ARG A 121 -6.55 -4.84 -22.59
C ARG A 121 -6.01 -5.47 -23.87
N ARG A 122 -5.41 -4.66 -24.73
CA ARG A 122 -4.78 -5.08 -25.99
C ARG A 122 -3.34 -5.57 -25.79
N CYS A 123 -2.87 -5.70 -24.54
CA CYS A 123 -1.48 -6.08 -24.22
C CYS A 123 -1.38 -7.50 -23.69
N THR A 124 -0.19 -8.08 -23.84
CA THR A 124 0.26 -9.24 -23.08
C THR A 124 1.00 -8.79 -21.81
N VAL A 125 1.02 -9.63 -20.77
CA VAL A 125 1.80 -9.34 -19.55
C VAL A 125 3.25 -9.72 -19.81
N ALA A 126 4.14 -8.74 -19.83
CA ALA A 126 5.57 -8.92 -20.05
C ALA A 126 6.32 -9.28 -18.75
N GLY A 127 5.76 -8.94 -17.59
CA GLY A 127 6.32 -9.29 -16.29
C GLY A 127 5.64 -8.54 -15.15
N ALA A 128 5.91 -8.94 -13.91
CA ALA A 128 5.44 -8.25 -12.73
C ALA A 128 6.45 -8.33 -11.58
N GLY A 129 6.54 -7.29 -10.76
CA GLY A 129 7.43 -7.25 -9.60
C GLY A 129 6.88 -6.35 -8.50
N LEU A 130 7.11 -6.76 -7.25
CA LEU A 130 6.84 -5.97 -6.06
C LEU A 130 8.12 -5.21 -5.68
N VAL A 131 8.02 -3.88 -5.54
CA VAL A 131 9.09 -2.96 -5.13
C VAL A 131 8.48 -1.94 -4.17
N ASP A 132 9.08 -1.73 -3.00
CA ASP A 132 8.67 -0.72 -2.00
C ASP A 132 7.16 -0.68 -1.66
N GLY A 133 6.51 -1.84 -1.67
CA GLY A 133 5.06 -1.98 -1.42
C GLY A 133 4.17 -1.69 -2.64
N GLU A 134 4.73 -1.48 -3.83
CA GLU A 134 4.00 -1.34 -5.10
C GLU A 134 4.21 -2.54 -6.02
N LEU A 135 3.11 -3.16 -6.47
CA LEU A 135 3.13 -4.12 -7.56
C LEU A 135 3.16 -3.38 -8.89
N CYS A 136 4.30 -3.45 -9.57
CA CYS A 136 4.50 -2.96 -10.93
C CYS A 136 4.24 -4.10 -11.93
N VAL A 137 3.20 -3.99 -12.75
CA VAL A 137 2.92 -4.93 -13.86
C VAL A 137 3.31 -4.27 -15.18
N ARG A 138 4.25 -4.88 -15.90
CA ARG A 138 4.67 -4.46 -17.26
C ARG A 138 3.80 -5.16 -18.31
N PHE A 139 3.32 -4.38 -19.26
CA PHE A 139 2.48 -4.84 -20.37
C PHE A 139 3.15 -4.50 -21.70
N ALA A 140 3.36 -5.50 -22.55
CA ALA A 140 3.85 -5.30 -23.91
C ALA A 140 2.66 -5.16 -24.87
N PRO A 141 2.68 -4.20 -25.83
CA PRO A 141 1.73 -4.16 -26.94
C PRO A 141 1.63 -5.51 -27.65
N ASP A 142 0.41 -5.98 -27.90
CA ASP A 142 0.19 -7.13 -28.79
C ASP A 142 0.28 -6.66 -30.25
N PRO A 143 1.21 -7.16 -31.08
CA PRO A 143 1.37 -6.73 -32.47
C PRO A 143 0.14 -6.95 -33.36
N GLU A 144 -0.78 -7.85 -32.99
CA GLU A 144 -2.02 -8.10 -33.72
C GLU A 144 -3.14 -7.11 -33.35
N LEU A 145 -3.08 -6.50 -32.16
CA LEU A 145 -4.13 -5.63 -31.61
C LEU A 145 -3.72 -4.15 -31.53
N TRP A 146 -2.42 -3.84 -31.59
CA TRP A 146 -1.93 -2.47 -31.57
C TRP A 146 -1.93 -1.83 -32.95
N PRO A 147 -2.27 -0.53 -33.08
CA PRO A 147 -2.12 0.18 -34.34
C PRO A 147 -0.65 0.19 -34.77
N GLN A 148 -0.38 -0.43 -35.91
CA GLN A 148 0.94 -0.42 -36.55
C GLN A 148 1.22 1.00 -37.07
N THR A 149 2.38 1.55 -36.71
CA THR A 149 2.86 2.83 -37.27
C THR A 149 3.15 2.61 -38.75
N ARG A 150 2.39 3.28 -39.62
CA ARG A 150 2.58 3.31 -41.08
C ARG A 150 3.61 4.36 -41.46
#